data_AF-A0A6L4ZBW9-F1
#
_entry.id   AF-A0A6L4ZBW9-F1
#
_cell.length_a   1.000
_cell.length_b   1.000
_cell.length_c   1.000
_cell.angle_alpha   90.00
_cell.angle_beta   90.00
_cell.angle_gamma   90.00
#
_symmetry.space_group_name_H-M   'P 1'
#
loop_
_entity.id
_entity.type
_entity.pdbx_description
1 polymer ?
#
loop_
_entity_poly.entity_id
_entity_poly.type
_entity_poly.pdbx_seq_one_letter_code
_entity_poly.pdbx_strand_id
1 'polypeptide(L)'
;MIYSDEIGAQIAEMGYNAILTEGAKHVLGWKSPNYVYVNAINPRLKVLMRNFKLSDDIAFRFSNTNWADYPLTADKFVDWLEKANPKEEVFNLFLSYESFGERQPKESGIFDFLENFVLKMANHTTLKFATPSEVIEDLQPVSAVSVPYPISWADEERDLTAWLGNGMQKEAFEKLYNLRGQMKKCSDTELNKDWNYLQVSDHFYYMSTKYFSDGEVHSNFNPFDSPYEAFINYMNVLSDFKIRLNSFVPENAFENDIASLQKIILEKEAKIKKLETEVLVLQKRGKRKKQG
;
A
#
# COMPACT_ATOMS: atom_id res chain seq x y z
N MET A 1 3.76 -2.76 3.00
CA MET A 1 4.55 -3.85 2.37
C MET A 1 4.03 -5.18 2.89
N ILE A 2 3.56 -6.09 2.03
CA ILE A 2 3.01 -7.41 2.42
C ILE A 2 3.74 -8.52 1.65
N TYR A 3 4.08 -9.64 2.31
CA TYR A 3 4.78 -10.77 1.70
C TYR A 3 4.35 -12.12 2.27
N SER A 4 4.30 -13.13 1.43
CA SER A 4 4.28 -14.55 1.78
C SER A 4 5.09 -15.34 0.74
N ASP A 5 5.38 -16.60 1.02
CA ASP A 5 6.07 -17.47 0.07
C ASP A 5 5.33 -17.57 -1.26
N GLU A 6 3.99 -17.64 -1.24
CA GLU A 6 3.15 -17.68 -2.43
C GLU A 6 3.19 -16.36 -3.23
N ILE A 7 3.15 -15.22 -2.56
CA ILE A 7 3.29 -13.90 -3.20
C ILE A 7 4.66 -13.81 -3.89
N GLY A 8 5.72 -14.24 -3.20
CA GLY A 8 7.06 -14.29 -3.80
C GLY A 8 7.13 -15.21 -5.02
N ALA A 9 6.52 -16.39 -4.96
CA ALA A 9 6.49 -17.30 -6.11
C ALA A 9 5.80 -16.66 -7.34
N GLN A 10 4.68 -15.97 -7.14
CA GLN A 10 3.96 -15.25 -8.21
C GLN A 10 4.81 -14.11 -8.78
N ILE A 11 5.48 -13.33 -7.93
CA ILE A 11 6.37 -12.24 -8.35
C ILE A 11 7.54 -12.78 -9.18
N ALA A 12 8.08 -13.94 -8.81
CA ALA A 12 9.12 -14.62 -9.58
C ALA A 12 8.63 -15.03 -10.98
N GLU A 13 7.38 -15.50 -11.10
CA GLU A 13 6.76 -15.84 -12.39
C GLU A 13 6.53 -14.62 -13.28
N MET A 14 6.32 -13.44 -12.68
CA MET A 14 6.24 -12.16 -13.40
C MET A 14 7.60 -11.68 -13.93
N GLY A 15 8.71 -12.34 -13.58
CA GLY A 15 10.06 -12.04 -14.07
C GLY A 15 10.88 -11.10 -13.19
N TYR A 16 10.44 -10.82 -11.96
CA TYR A 16 11.25 -10.06 -11.00
C TYR A 16 12.35 -10.92 -10.38
N ASN A 17 13.53 -10.33 -10.17
CA ASN A 17 14.70 -11.01 -9.62
C ASN A 17 14.77 -10.95 -8.09
N ALA A 18 14.13 -9.96 -7.47
CA ALA A 18 14.14 -9.78 -6.02
C ALA A 18 12.87 -9.14 -5.47
N ILE A 19 12.63 -9.34 -4.18
CA ILE A 19 11.60 -8.65 -3.42
C ILE A 19 12.16 -8.14 -2.08
N LEU A 20 11.65 -6.99 -1.64
CA LEU A 20 11.89 -6.44 -0.32
C LEU A 20 10.74 -6.84 0.62
N THR A 21 11.05 -7.30 1.83
CA THR A 21 10.04 -7.69 2.82
C THR A 21 10.48 -7.36 4.25
N GLU A 22 9.57 -7.51 5.22
CA GLU A 22 9.86 -7.28 6.63
C GLU A 22 10.71 -8.41 7.22
N GLY A 23 11.76 -8.04 7.97
CA GLY A 23 12.59 -8.93 8.77
C GLY A 23 11.94 -9.31 10.10
N ALA A 24 10.69 -9.78 10.06
CA ALA A 24 9.91 -10.05 11.27
C ALA A 24 10.61 -11.12 12.14
N LYS A 25 10.72 -10.86 13.44
CA LYS A 25 11.36 -11.78 14.41
C LYS A 25 10.76 -13.19 14.37
N HIS A 26 9.44 -13.30 14.25
CA HIS A 26 8.75 -14.58 14.22
C HIS A 26 9.02 -15.38 12.92
N VAL A 27 9.47 -14.72 11.85
CA VAL A 27 9.89 -15.35 10.59
C VAL A 27 11.37 -15.76 10.63
N LEU A 28 12.24 -14.83 11.01
CA LEU A 28 13.68 -15.06 10.97
C LEU A 28 14.18 -15.89 12.17
N GLY A 29 13.46 -15.87 13.29
CA GLY A 29 13.87 -16.53 14.52
C GLY A 29 15.25 -16.02 14.98
N TRP A 30 16.26 -16.89 14.89
CA TRP A 30 17.65 -16.57 15.23
C TRP A 30 18.48 -16.10 14.01
N LYS A 31 17.91 -16.16 12.79
CA LYS A 31 18.58 -15.69 11.58
C LYS A 31 18.62 -14.17 11.54
N SER A 32 19.62 -13.61 10.87
CA SER A 32 19.77 -12.15 10.75
C SER A 32 18.99 -11.60 9.54
N PRO A 33 18.36 -10.42 9.62
CA PRO A 33 17.82 -9.76 8.43
C PRO A 33 18.91 -9.28 7.46
N ASN A 34 20.17 -9.28 7.89
CA ASN A 34 21.30 -8.70 7.17
C ASN A 34 21.98 -9.65 6.17
N TYR A 35 21.22 -10.61 5.63
CA TYR A 35 21.66 -11.54 4.60
C TYR A 35 20.74 -11.47 3.39
N VAL A 36 21.22 -11.94 2.24
CA VAL A 36 20.36 -12.25 1.10
C VAL A 36 19.73 -13.63 1.31
N TYR A 37 18.42 -13.70 1.14
CA TYR A 37 17.66 -14.96 1.16
C TYR A 37 17.11 -15.28 -0.22
N VAL A 38 16.52 -16.46 -0.37
CA VAL A 38 15.68 -16.81 -1.51
C VAL A 38 14.30 -17.23 -1.06
N ASN A 39 13.30 -17.04 -1.91
CA ASN A 39 11.95 -17.51 -1.67
C ASN A 39 11.93 -19.05 -1.54
N ALA A 40 11.19 -19.58 -0.57
CA ALA A 40 11.17 -21.02 -0.30
C ALA A 40 10.50 -21.87 -1.39
N ILE A 41 9.55 -21.30 -2.15
CA ILE A 41 8.83 -21.99 -3.23
C ILE A 41 9.60 -21.87 -4.55
N ASN A 42 10.08 -20.67 -4.88
CA ASN A 42 10.81 -20.37 -6.11
C ASN A 42 12.16 -19.69 -5.81
N PRO A 43 13.26 -20.46 -5.66
CA PRO A 43 14.56 -19.93 -5.28
C PRO A 43 15.22 -18.97 -6.28
N ARG A 44 14.62 -18.77 -7.46
CA ARG A 44 15.08 -17.74 -8.42
C ARG A 44 14.86 -16.32 -7.89
N LEU A 45 13.84 -16.12 -7.04
CA LEU A 45 13.57 -14.83 -6.44
C LEU A 45 14.42 -14.65 -5.17
N LYS A 46 15.26 -13.62 -5.17
CA LYS A 46 15.98 -13.18 -3.97
C LYS A 46 15.04 -12.43 -3.03
N VAL A 47 15.26 -12.55 -1.73
CA VAL A 47 14.46 -11.89 -0.70
C VAL A 47 15.39 -11.08 0.19
N LEU A 48 15.18 -9.77 0.22
CA LEU A 48 15.91 -8.84 1.08
C LEU A 48 15.02 -8.46 2.27
N MET A 49 15.48 -8.78 3.48
CA MET A 49 14.72 -8.61 4.71
C MET A 49 15.07 -7.28 5.36
N ARG A 50 14.08 -6.44 5.64
CA ARG A 50 14.24 -5.19 6.38
C ARG A 50 14.92 -5.44 7.72
N ASN A 51 15.92 -4.65 8.07
CA ASN A 51 16.40 -4.57 9.44
C ASN A 51 15.48 -3.64 10.23
N PHE A 52 14.41 -4.19 10.79
CA PHE A 52 13.40 -3.39 11.47
C PHE A 52 13.98 -2.61 12.66
N LYS A 53 14.97 -3.16 13.37
CA LYS A 53 15.57 -2.48 14.53
C LYS A 53 16.23 -1.18 14.09
N LEU A 54 17.21 -1.25 13.19
CA LEU A 54 17.94 -0.09 12.70
C LEU A 54 17.03 0.90 11.96
N SER A 55 16.06 0.38 11.22
CA SER A 55 15.10 1.22 10.50
C SER A 55 14.18 1.98 11.46
N ASP A 56 13.65 1.31 12.49
CA ASP A 56 12.76 1.94 13.48
C ASP A 56 13.52 2.89 14.42
N ASP A 57 14.81 2.65 14.67
CA ASP A 57 15.68 3.55 15.43
C ASP A 57 15.78 4.93 14.75
N ILE A 58 15.87 4.96 13.41
CA ILE A 58 15.84 6.20 12.63
C ILE A 58 14.41 6.75 12.51
N ALA A 59 13.44 5.90 12.16
CA ALA A 59 12.09 6.38 11.82
C ALA A 59 11.30 6.83 13.06
N PHE A 60 11.37 6.08 14.16
CA PHE A 60 10.49 6.28 15.32
C PHE A 60 11.24 6.72 16.59
N ARG A 61 12.41 6.17 16.87
CA ARG A 61 13.12 6.43 18.15
C ARG A 61 14.08 7.62 18.11
N PHE A 62 14.32 8.21 16.94
CA PHE A 62 15.36 9.22 16.74
C PHE A 62 15.27 10.41 17.72
N SER A 63 14.06 10.94 17.95
CA SER A 63 13.80 12.03 18.89
C SER A 63 13.37 11.58 20.30
N ASN A 64 13.36 10.27 20.57
CA ASN A 64 12.93 9.74 21.86
C ASN A 64 14.04 9.86 22.91
N THR A 65 13.98 10.91 23.74
CA THR A 65 14.97 11.19 24.80
C THR A 65 15.01 10.12 25.91
N ASN A 66 13.98 9.29 26.03
CA ASN A 66 13.92 8.19 27.00
C ASN A 66 14.51 6.88 26.48
N TRP A 67 14.86 6.80 25.19
CA TRP A 67 15.52 5.63 24.62
C TRP A 67 16.98 5.59 25.07
N ALA A 68 17.44 4.41 25.53
CA ALA A 68 18.77 4.23 26.11
C ALA A 68 19.93 4.64 25.17
N ASP A 69 19.73 4.55 23.86
CA ASP A 69 20.75 4.94 22.88
C ASP A 69 20.58 6.39 22.37
N TYR A 70 19.64 7.17 22.91
CA TYR A 70 19.52 8.59 22.57
C TYR A 70 20.72 9.40 23.11
N PRO A 71 21.24 10.41 22.36
CA PRO A 71 20.86 10.77 20.99
C PRO A 71 21.46 9.84 19.95
N LEU A 72 20.74 9.60 18.85
CA LEU A 72 21.27 8.85 17.71
C LEU A 72 22.12 9.76 16.82
N THR A 73 23.43 9.59 16.86
CA THR A 73 24.36 10.33 15.99
C THR A 73 24.81 9.47 14.81
N ALA A 74 25.26 10.12 13.73
CA ALA A 74 25.79 9.41 12.56
C ALA A 74 27.01 8.54 12.93
N ASP A 75 27.88 9.02 13.82
CA ASP A 75 29.01 8.24 14.35
C ASP A 75 28.55 6.97 15.07
N LYS A 76 27.58 7.10 15.97
CA LYS A 76 27.02 5.96 16.71
C LYS A 76 26.39 4.94 15.75
N PHE A 77 25.64 5.41 14.77
CA PHE A 77 24.97 4.53 13.82
C PHE A 77 25.96 3.79 12.91
N VAL A 78 26.98 4.48 12.37
CA VAL A 78 28.04 3.84 11.57
C VAL A 78 28.83 2.83 12.41
N ASP A 79 29.20 3.17 13.64
CA ASP A 79 29.89 2.26 14.56
C ASP A 79 29.10 0.97 14.83
N TRP A 80 27.75 1.05 14.90
CA TRP A 80 26.91 -0.14 14.98
C TRP A 80 26.99 -1.03 13.75
N LEU A 81 27.03 -0.44 12.55
CA LEU A 81 27.17 -1.18 11.29
C LEU A 81 28.55 -1.83 11.18
N GLU A 82 29.62 -1.13 11.57
CA GLU A 82 30.99 -1.65 11.54
C GLU A 82 31.21 -2.81 12.52
N LYS A 83 30.58 -2.74 13.70
CA LYS A 83 30.69 -3.77 14.75
C LYS A 83 29.78 -4.98 14.51
N ALA A 84 28.95 -4.95 13.47
CA ALA A 84 28.13 -6.08 13.10
C ALA A 84 29.01 -7.29 12.72
N ASN A 85 28.40 -8.48 12.72
CA ASN A 85 29.11 -9.69 12.32
C ASN A 85 29.59 -9.55 10.87
N PRO A 86 30.88 -9.76 10.55
CA PRO A 86 31.38 -9.62 9.16
C PRO A 86 30.72 -10.55 8.13
N LYS A 87 30.01 -11.59 8.59
CA LYS A 87 29.18 -12.42 7.71
C LYS A 87 27.89 -11.72 7.27
N GLU A 88 27.41 -10.74 8.01
CA GLU A 88 26.24 -9.95 7.67
C GLU A 88 26.63 -8.89 6.64
N GLU A 89 26.44 -9.24 5.37
CA GLU A 89 26.98 -8.49 4.23
C GLU A 89 26.08 -7.34 3.74
N VAL A 90 24.83 -7.23 4.24
CA VAL A 90 23.87 -6.21 3.79
C VAL A 90 23.01 -5.68 4.93
N PHE A 91 22.84 -4.36 5.04
CA PHE A 91 21.91 -3.73 5.99
C PHE A 91 20.75 -3.08 5.24
N ASN A 92 19.59 -3.73 5.25
CA ASN A 92 18.39 -3.24 4.57
C ASN A 92 17.65 -2.23 5.45
N LEU A 93 17.88 -0.93 5.22
CA LEU A 93 17.20 0.16 5.90
C LEU A 93 15.99 0.62 5.10
N PHE A 94 14.78 0.24 5.53
CA PHE A 94 13.54 0.65 4.86
C PHE A 94 12.79 1.65 5.72
N LEU A 95 12.66 2.88 5.21
CA LEU A 95 12.10 4.05 5.90
C LEU A 95 10.98 4.64 5.04
N SER A 96 9.88 5.07 5.67
CA SER A 96 8.90 5.94 5.00
C SER A 96 9.55 7.30 4.73
N TYR A 97 9.23 7.97 3.62
CA TYR A 97 9.69 9.33 3.34
C TYR A 97 9.28 10.31 4.45
N GLU A 98 8.11 10.09 5.05
CA GLU A 98 7.58 10.89 6.17
C GLU A 98 8.49 10.82 7.41
N SER A 99 9.41 9.86 7.48
CA SER A 99 10.39 9.79 8.59
C SER A 99 11.22 11.06 8.67
N PHE A 100 11.47 11.74 7.54
CA PHE A 100 12.32 12.92 7.46
C PHE A 100 11.47 14.18 7.27
N GLY A 101 11.30 14.96 8.33
CA GLY A 101 10.61 16.26 8.30
C GLY A 101 9.17 16.25 8.81
N GLU A 102 8.48 15.10 8.75
CA GLU A 102 7.11 14.96 9.25
C GLU A 102 7.08 14.23 10.59
N ARG A 103 7.48 12.95 10.62
CA ARG A 103 7.56 12.17 11.86
C ARG A 103 8.74 12.61 12.73
N GLN A 104 9.90 12.83 12.12
CA GLN A 104 11.04 13.46 12.80
C GLN A 104 11.16 14.89 12.24
N PRO A 105 10.73 15.92 12.98
CA PRO A 105 10.76 17.29 12.49
C PRO A 105 12.20 17.79 12.38
N LYS A 106 12.44 18.88 11.64
CA LYS A 106 13.79 19.42 11.40
C LYS A 106 14.55 19.70 12.70
N GLU A 107 13.86 20.20 13.72
CA GLU A 107 14.39 20.58 15.02
C GLU A 107 14.93 19.39 15.82
N SER A 108 14.53 18.16 15.47
CA SER A 108 15.12 16.95 16.04
C SER A 108 16.57 16.72 15.63
N GLY A 109 17.04 17.40 14.57
CA GLY A 109 18.37 17.18 13.98
C GLY A 109 18.44 16.02 12.98
N ILE A 110 17.30 15.46 12.55
CA ILE A 110 17.26 14.31 11.64
C ILE A 110 17.95 14.59 10.29
N PHE A 111 17.85 15.82 9.77
CA PHE A 111 18.49 16.19 8.52
C PHE A 111 20.01 16.28 8.67
N ASP A 112 20.49 16.85 9.78
CA ASP A 112 21.91 16.91 10.10
C ASP A 112 22.47 15.49 10.30
N PHE A 113 21.69 14.59 10.94
CA PHE A 113 22.05 13.18 11.05
C PHE A 113 22.19 12.53 9.66
N LEU A 114 21.20 12.71 8.78
CA LEU A 114 21.20 12.11 7.45
C LEU A 114 22.37 12.62 6.60
N GLU A 115 22.63 13.93 6.60
CA GLU A 115 23.77 14.53 5.91
C GLU A 115 25.10 13.95 6.42
N ASN A 116 25.30 13.95 7.74
CA ASN A 116 26.51 13.41 8.34
C ASN A 116 26.67 11.89 8.10
N PHE A 117 25.58 11.14 8.12
CA PHE A 117 25.58 9.70 7.85
C PHE A 117 26.03 9.43 6.40
N VAL A 118 25.44 10.13 5.43
CA VAL A 118 25.82 10.00 4.02
C VAL A 118 27.29 10.41 3.80
N LEU A 119 27.73 11.53 4.37
CA LEU A 119 29.12 11.99 4.26
C LEU A 119 30.12 10.99 4.86
N LYS A 120 29.79 10.37 6.01
CA LYS A 120 30.64 9.34 6.61
C LYS A 120 30.69 8.09 5.76
N MET A 121 29.54 7.60 5.30
CA MET A 121 29.45 6.42 4.44
C MET A 121 30.17 6.61 3.10
N ALA A 122 30.14 7.81 2.52
CA ALA A 122 30.86 8.12 1.28
C ALA A 122 32.39 8.06 1.42
N ASN A 123 32.92 8.29 2.63
CA ASN A 123 34.35 8.22 2.94
C ASN A 123 34.75 6.92 3.64
N HIS A 124 33.80 5.99 3.79
CA HIS A 124 34.03 4.73 4.48
C HIS A 124 34.80 3.75 3.60
N THR A 125 35.70 2.96 4.19
CA THR A 125 36.57 2.05 3.42
C THR A 125 36.00 0.64 3.26
N THR A 126 35.17 0.18 4.20
CA THR A 126 34.57 -1.17 4.20
C THR A 126 33.08 -1.20 3.87
N LEU A 127 32.30 -0.25 4.37
CA LEU A 127 30.87 -0.13 4.09
C LEU A 127 30.63 0.74 2.84
N LYS A 128 29.61 0.40 2.05
CA LYS A 128 29.18 1.16 0.87
C LYS A 128 27.66 1.23 0.80
N PHE A 129 27.12 2.26 0.16
CA PHE A 129 25.74 2.21 -0.32
C PHE A 129 25.67 1.32 -1.57
N ALA A 130 24.61 0.54 -1.66
CA ALA A 130 24.32 -0.31 -2.80
C ALA A 130 22.81 -0.30 -3.07
N THR A 131 22.45 -0.34 -4.34
CA THR A 131 21.08 -0.55 -4.79
C THR A 131 20.67 -2.01 -4.57
N PRO A 132 19.36 -2.31 -4.47
CA PRO A 132 18.90 -3.69 -4.39
C PRO A 132 19.38 -4.57 -5.54
N SER A 133 19.59 -4.01 -6.74
CA SER A 133 20.07 -4.76 -7.90
C SER A 133 21.54 -5.14 -7.76
N GLU A 134 22.39 -4.21 -7.33
CA GLU A 134 23.82 -4.49 -7.06
C GLU A 134 23.97 -5.54 -5.94
N VAL A 135 23.17 -5.43 -4.87
CA VAL A 135 23.19 -6.39 -3.75
C VAL A 135 22.91 -7.83 -4.23
N ILE A 136 21.91 -8.02 -5.09
CA ILE A 136 21.52 -9.37 -5.55
C ILE A 136 22.43 -9.93 -6.65
N GLU A 137 23.20 -9.08 -7.32
CA GLU A 137 24.24 -9.45 -8.28
C GLU A 137 25.54 -9.84 -7.57
N ASP A 138 25.95 -9.06 -6.56
CA ASP A 138 27.21 -9.22 -5.85
C ASP A 138 27.16 -10.33 -4.78
N LEU A 139 26.03 -10.46 -4.06
CA LEU A 139 25.94 -11.31 -2.88
C LEU A 139 25.27 -12.66 -3.14
N GLN A 140 25.78 -13.69 -2.49
CA GLN A 140 25.21 -15.03 -2.53
C GLN A 140 24.16 -15.22 -1.43
N PRO A 141 23.00 -15.82 -1.72
CA PRO A 141 22.02 -16.10 -0.68
C PRO A 141 22.51 -17.15 0.31
N VAL A 142 22.23 -16.92 1.58
CA VAL A 142 22.68 -17.83 2.65
C VAL A 142 21.71 -18.98 2.89
N SER A 143 20.42 -18.80 2.62
CA SER A 143 19.39 -19.84 2.75
C SER A 143 18.07 -19.42 2.11
N ALA A 144 17.14 -20.37 1.99
CA ALA A 144 15.74 -20.04 1.79
C ALA A 144 15.13 -19.43 3.06
N VAL A 145 14.24 -18.47 2.88
CA VAL A 145 13.35 -17.96 3.92
C VAL A 145 11.94 -18.47 3.62
N SER A 146 11.28 -19.03 4.64
CA SER A 146 9.90 -19.49 4.54
C SER A 146 8.99 -18.61 5.37
N VAL A 147 7.99 -18.06 4.69
CA VAL A 147 6.94 -17.18 5.21
C VAL A 147 5.60 -17.75 4.74
N PRO A 148 5.09 -18.80 5.41
CA PRO A 148 3.89 -19.51 4.97
C PRO A 148 2.61 -18.65 5.09
N TYR A 149 2.61 -17.67 5.99
CA TYR A 149 1.50 -16.76 6.23
C TYR A 149 1.91 -15.32 5.89
N PRO A 150 1.03 -14.50 5.29
CA PRO A 150 1.37 -13.14 4.93
C PRO A 150 1.80 -12.30 6.14
N ILE A 151 2.98 -11.69 6.01
CA ILE A 151 3.52 -10.72 6.96
C ILE A 151 3.42 -9.31 6.39
N SER A 152 3.51 -8.33 7.28
CA SER A 152 3.63 -6.92 6.93
C SER A 152 4.67 -6.22 7.79
N TRP A 153 5.12 -5.05 7.35
CA TRP A 153 5.97 -4.16 8.16
C TRP A 153 5.18 -3.33 9.18
N ALA A 154 3.84 -3.44 9.18
CA ALA A 154 2.96 -2.61 9.99
C ALA A 154 2.72 -3.22 11.37
N ASP A 155 2.55 -2.33 12.35
CA ASP A 155 2.29 -2.61 13.76
C ASP A 155 3.27 -3.63 14.39
N GLU A 156 3.19 -3.86 15.69
CA GLU A 156 4.12 -4.77 16.38
C GLU A 156 4.00 -6.23 15.92
N GLU A 157 2.79 -6.66 15.58
CA GLU A 157 2.50 -8.05 15.21
C GLU A 157 3.10 -8.46 13.87
N ARG A 158 3.41 -7.48 13.00
CA ARG A 158 4.02 -7.68 11.68
C ARG A 158 3.21 -8.64 10.79
N ASP A 159 1.89 -8.50 10.81
CA ASP A 159 0.93 -9.33 10.07
C ASP A 159 -0.11 -8.48 9.32
N LEU A 160 -1.22 -9.09 8.88
CA LEU A 160 -2.29 -8.40 8.15
C LEU A 160 -3.33 -7.71 9.03
N THR A 161 -3.20 -7.75 10.36
CA THR A 161 -4.25 -7.23 11.27
C THR A 161 -4.46 -5.73 11.17
N ALA A 162 -3.50 -4.96 10.64
CA ALA A 162 -3.69 -3.55 10.32
C ALA A 162 -4.77 -3.31 9.24
N TRP A 163 -5.03 -4.29 8.35
CA TRP A 163 -6.01 -4.20 7.27
C TRP A 163 -7.15 -5.20 7.36
N LEU A 164 -6.99 -6.30 8.12
CA LEU A 164 -7.95 -7.41 8.25
C LEU A 164 -8.11 -7.86 9.70
N GLY A 165 -7.93 -6.95 10.66
CA GLY A 165 -7.98 -7.24 12.10
C GLY A 165 -9.39 -7.33 12.68
N ASN A 166 -10.37 -6.63 12.12
CA ASN A 166 -11.73 -6.57 12.65
C ASN A 166 -12.82 -6.97 11.64
N GLY A 167 -14.08 -7.00 12.09
CA GLY A 167 -15.23 -7.41 11.27
C GLY A 167 -15.55 -6.45 10.12
N MET A 168 -15.42 -5.14 10.32
CA MET A 168 -15.68 -4.12 9.29
C MET A 168 -14.69 -4.26 8.13
N GLN A 169 -13.41 -4.38 8.46
CA GLN A 169 -12.33 -4.58 7.50
C GLN A 169 -12.55 -5.84 6.65
N LYS A 170 -12.84 -6.97 7.31
CA LYS A 170 -13.10 -8.25 6.63
C LYS A 170 -14.34 -8.18 5.75
N GLU A 171 -15.42 -7.59 6.23
CA GLU A 171 -16.66 -7.43 5.46
C GLU A 171 -16.44 -6.57 4.21
N ALA A 172 -15.78 -5.42 4.35
CA ALA A 172 -15.45 -4.55 3.22
C ALA A 172 -14.58 -5.27 2.18
N PHE A 173 -13.55 -5.98 2.64
CA PHE A 173 -12.65 -6.75 1.79
C PHE A 173 -13.38 -7.87 1.04
N GLU A 174 -14.16 -8.69 1.75
CA GLU A 174 -14.92 -9.79 1.15
C GLU A 174 -15.94 -9.29 0.13
N LYS A 175 -16.69 -8.23 0.46
CA LYS A 175 -17.68 -7.66 -0.46
C LYS A 175 -17.05 -7.11 -1.72
N LEU A 176 -15.88 -6.46 -1.61
CA LEU A 176 -15.13 -6.03 -2.79
C LEU A 176 -14.76 -7.24 -3.64
N TYR A 177 -14.02 -8.20 -3.10
CA TYR A 177 -13.48 -9.31 -3.88
C TYR A 177 -14.53 -10.30 -4.39
N ASN A 178 -15.74 -10.32 -3.82
CA ASN A 178 -16.89 -11.04 -4.39
C ASN A 178 -17.28 -10.51 -5.79
N LEU A 179 -16.98 -9.25 -6.11
CA LEU A 179 -17.23 -8.67 -7.44
C LEU A 179 -16.17 -9.08 -8.48
N ARG A 180 -15.06 -9.72 -8.08
CA ARG A 180 -13.96 -10.11 -8.99
C ARG A 180 -14.45 -10.92 -10.19
N GLY A 181 -15.42 -11.81 -9.99
CA GLY A 181 -16.00 -12.63 -11.06
C GLY A 181 -16.70 -11.80 -12.14
N GLN A 182 -17.41 -10.75 -11.75
CA GLN A 182 -18.06 -9.81 -12.68
C GLN A 182 -17.03 -8.90 -13.34
N MET A 183 -16.07 -8.38 -12.56
CA MET A 183 -15.00 -7.52 -13.08
C MET A 183 -14.15 -8.18 -14.16
N LYS A 184 -13.90 -9.50 -14.08
CA LYS A 184 -13.23 -10.26 -15.15
C LYS A 184 -13.95 -10.20 -16.51
N LYS A 185 -15.26 -9.92 -16.51
CA LYS A 185 -16.09 -9.79 -17.72
C LYS A 185 -16.33 -8.33 -18.11
N CYS A 186 -15.93 -7.38 -17.25
CA CYS A 186 -16.16 -5.96 -17.46
C CYS A 186 -15.05 -5.36 -18.35
N SER A 187 -15.44 -4.85 -19.51
CA SER A 187 -14.53 -4.15 -20.44
C SER A 187 -14.58 -2.63 -20.31
N ASP A 188 -15.42 -2.09 -19.42
CA ASP A 188 -15.56 -0.65 -19.24
C ASP A 188 -14.34 -0.07 -18.53
N THR A 189 -13.72 0.96 -19.12
CA THR A 189 -12.44 1.50 -18.63
C THR A 189 -12.59 2.30 -17.34
N GLU A 190 -13.73 2.96 -17.14
CA GLU A 190 -13.98 3.75 -15.93
C GLU A 190 -14.23 2.82 -14.74
N LEU A 191 -15.04 1.77 -14.91
CA LEU A 191 -15.26 0.77 -13.87
C LEU A 191 -13.98 0.01 -13.50
N ASN A 192 -13.12 -0.31 -14.47
CA ASN A 192 -11.82 -0.92 -14.18
C ASN A 192 -10.90 0.02 -13.37
N LYS A 193 -10.95 1.33 -13.66
CA LYS A 193 -10.21 2.34 -12.89
C LYS A 193 -10.76 2.46 -11.47
N ASP A 194 -12.07 2.59 -11.31
CA ASP A 194 -12.75 2.69 -10.00
C ASP A 194 -12.50 1.44 -9.16
N TRP A 195 -12.55 0.25 -9.77
CA TRP A 195 -12.19 -1.02 -9.15
C TRP A 195 -10.76 -1.03 -8.59
N ASN A 196 -9.80 -0.48 -9.34
CA ASN A 196 -8.42 -0.38 -8.87
C ASN A 196 -8.28 0.57 -7.68
N TYR A 197 -9.03 1.67 -7.65
CA TYR A 197 -9.04 2.58 -6.51
C TYR A 197 -9.69 1.97 -5.28
N LEU A 198 -10.78 1.23 -5.44
CA LEU A 198 -11.44 0.55 -4.32
C LEU A 198 -10.57 -0.52 -3.63
N GLN A 199 -9.52 -0.99 -4.29
CA GLN A 199 -8.55 -1.96 -3.75
C GLN A 199 -7.38 -1.31 -3.00
N VAL A 200 -7.28 0.02 -2.97
CA VAL A 200 -6.21 0.72 -2.24
C VAL A 200 -6.28 0.35 -0.75
N SER A 201 -5.13 -0.04 -0.18
CA SER A 201 -5.06 -0.60 1.17
C SER A 201 -5.49 0.37 2.26
N ASP A 202 -5.29 1.68 2.04
CA ASP A 202 -5.64 2.74 2.99
C ASP A 202 -7.11 2.71 3.39
N HIS A 203 -8.00 2.32 2.48
CA HIS A 203 -9.42 2.15 2.79
C HIS A 203 -9.63 1.19 3.95
N PHE A 204 -8.98 0.03 3.94
CA PHE A 204 -9.08 -0.95 5.02
C PHE A 204 -8.31 -0.50 6.26
N TYR A 205 -7.19 0.19 6.09
CA TYR A 205 -6.41 0.74 7.20
C TYR A 205 -7.23 1.74 8.02
N TYR A 206 -7.98 2.63 7.38
CA TYR A 206 -8.85 3.61 8.03
C TYR A 206 -10.00 2.98 8.82
N MET A 207 -10.34 1.72 8.54
CA MET A 207 -11.35 0.95 9.28
C MET A 207 -10.77 0.16 10.45
N SER A 208 -9.46 0.23 10.70
CA SER A 208 -8.81 -0.44 11.83
C SER A 208 -9.42 0.01 13.16
N THR A 209 -9.36 -0.81 14.20
CA THR A 209 -9.75 -0.39 15.57
C THR A 209 -8.56 -0.39 16.51
N LYS A 210 -7.35 -0.64 15.99
CA LYS A 210 -6.10 -0.61 16.76
C LYS A 210 -5.73 0.79 17.28
N TYR A 211 -6.43 1.83 16.80
CA TYR A 211 -6.42 3.21 17.34
C TYR A 211 -6.45 3.28 18.87
N PHE A 212 -7.11 2.33 19.54
CA PHE A 212 -7.31 2.35 20.99
C PHE A 212 -6.21 1.65 21.79
N SER A 213 -5.30 0.91 21.15
CA SER A 213 -4.23 0.15 21.83
C SER A 213 -2.83 0.73 21.61
N ASP A 214 -2.52 1.23 20.42
CA ASP A 214 -1.16 1.65 20.05
C ASP A 214 -1.14 3.09 19.52
N GLY A 215 -0.59 3.99 20.34
CA GLY A 215 -0.65 5.44 20.17
C GLY A 215 0.02 6.03 18.91
N GLU A 216 -0.36 7.29 18.67
CA GLU A 216 0.23 8.37 17.84
C GLU A 216 0.54 8.14 16.35
N VAL A 217 0.66 6.91 15.83
CA VAL A 217 0.97 6.70 14.40
C VAL A 217 -0.30 6.63 13.53
N HIS A 218 -1.40 6.13 14.10
CA HIS A 218 -2.66 5.91 13.37
C HIS A 218 -3.53 7.17 13.24
N SER A 219 -3.38 8.16 14.13
CA SER A 219 -4.22 9.38 14.16
C SER A 219 -3.88 10.39 13.06
N ASN A 220 -2.66 10.36 12.52
CA ASN A 220 -2.18 11.44 11.65
C ASN A 220 -2.62 11.29 10.19
N PHE A 221 -3.17 10.13 9.80
CA PHE A 221 -3.43 9.80 8.39
C PHE A 221 -4.85 9.34 8.07
N ASN A 222 -5.78 9.30 9.04
CA ASN A 222 -7.18 8.95 8.76
C ASN A 222 -8.01 10.21 8.47
N PRO A 223 -8.61 10.35 7.28
CA PRO A 223 -9.45 11.51 6.95
C PRO A 223 -10.85 11.47 7.58
N PHE A 224 -11.21 10.38 8.28
CA PHE A 224 -12.52 10.19 8.91
C PHE A 224 -12.44 10.34 10.43
N ASP A 225 -13.54 10.77 11.05
CA ASP A 225 -13.60 10.98 12.50
C ASP A 225 -13.60 9.64 13.27
N SER A 226 -13.96 8.54 12.61
CA SER A 226 -13.93 7.21 13.21
C SER A 226 -13.77 6.09 12.17
N PRO A 227 -13.28 4.91 12.61
CA PRO A 227 -13.26 3.71 11.77
C PRO A 227 -14.64 3.30 11.23
N TYR A 228 -15.69 3.57 11.99
CA TYR A 228 -17.07 3.31 11.59
C TYR A 228 -17.51 4.21 10.44
N GLU A 229 -17.13 5.49 10.47
CA GLU A 229 -17.41 6.42 9.38
C GLU A 229 -16.66 6.03 8.11
N ALA A 230 -15.38 5.66 8.22
CA ALA A 230 -14.59 5.14 7.11
C ALA A 230 -15.27 3.91 6.47
N PHE A 231 -15.75 2.97 7.30
CA PHE A 231 -16.48 1.79 6.84
C PHE A 231 -17.80 2.15 6.16
N ILE A 232 -18.64 2.99 6.76
CA ILE A 232 -19.93 3.41 6.19
C ILE A 232 -19.71 4.11 4.85
N ASN A 233 -18.72 5.02 4.77
CA ASN A 233 -18.38 5.72 3.55
C ASN A 233 -17.97 4.74 2.44
N TYR A 234 -17.01 3.86 2.73
CA TYR A 234 -16.55 2.85 1.78
C TYR A 234 -17.68 1.93 1.31
N MET A 235 -18.55 1.48 2.22
CA MET A 235 -19.66 0.61 1.89
C MET A 235 -20.71 1.29 1.01
N ASN A 236 -20.96 2.59 1.21
CA ASN A 236 -21.83 3.37 0.32
C ASN A 236 -21.24 3.48 -1.08
N VAL A 237 -19.94 3.78 -1.20
CA VAL A 237 -19.25 3.86 -2.50
C VAL A 237 -19.23 2.48 -3.19
N LEU A 238 -18.92 1.41 -2.45
CA LEU A 238 -18.91 0.06 -2.98
C LEU A 238 -20.31 -0.39 -3.44
N SER A 239 -21.37 0.02 -2.73
CA SER A 239 -22.75 -0.25 -3.13
C SER A 239 -23.11 0.46 -4.43
N ASP A 240 -22.77 1.75 -4.58
CA ASP A 240 -22.97 2.48 -5.83
C ASP A 240 -22.17 1.85 -6.98
N PHE A 241 -20.90 1.53 -6.73
CA PHE A 241 -20.05 0.83 -7.69
C PHE A 241 -20.67 -0.50 -8.15
N LYS A 242 -21.26 -1.28 -7.23
CA LYS A 242 -21.95 -2.53 -7.58
C LYS A 242 -23.15 -2.29 -8.49
N ILE A 243 -23.96 -1.26 -8.24
CA ILE A 243 -25.10 -0.90 -9.09
C ILE A 243 -24.62 -0.55 -10.50
N ARG A 244 -23.57 0.27 -10.60
CA ARG A 244 -22.95 0.62 -11.89
C ARG A 244 -22.42 -0.64 -12.58
N LEU A 245 -21.69 -1.50 -11.89
CA LEU A 245 -21.16 -2.75 -12.45
C LEU A 245 -22.29 -3.66 -12.98
N ASN A 246 -23.37 -3.83 -12.22
CA ASN A 246 -24.52 -4.64 -12.63
C ASN A 246 -25.15 -4.14 -13.93
N SER A 247 -25.15 -2.84 -14.21
CA SER A 247 -25.67 -2.30 -15.47
C SER A 247 -24.86 -2.72 -16.71
N PHE A 248 -23.59 -3.06 -16.54
CA PHE A 248 -22.70 -3.54 -17.61
C PHE A 248 -22.57 -5.06 -17.62
N VAL A 249 -22.53 -5.67 -16.44
CA VAL A 249 -22.35 -7.11 -16.24
C VAL A 249 -23.40 -7.61 -15.24
N PRO A 250 -24.64 -7.88 -15.68
CA PRO A 250 -25.70 -8.28 -14.76
C PRO A 250 -25.42 -9.61 -14.07
N GLU A 251 -25.65 -9.66 -12.76
CA GLU A 251 -25.37 -10.84 -11.92
C GLU A 251 -26.40 -11.96 -12.12
N ASN A 252 -27.65 -11.61 -12.43
CA ASN A 252 -28.76 -12.55 -12.60
C ASN A 252 -29.82 -12.03 -13.59
N ALA A 253 -30.86 -12.81 -13.84
CA ALA A 253 -31.92 -12.44 -14.79
C ALA A 253 -32.67 -11.15 -14.38
N PHE A 254 -32.89 -10.93 -13.08
CA PHE A 254 -33.54 -9.72 -12.57
C PHE A 254 -32.68 -8.47 -12.81
N GLU A 255 -31.37 -8.57 -12.58
CA GLU A 255 -30.42 -7.49 -12.87
C GLU A 255 -30.31 -7.22 -14.38
N ASN A 256 -30.46 -8.24 -15.24
CA ASN A 256 -30.52 -8.04 -16.69
C ASN A 256 -31.73 -7.18 -17.09
N ASP A 257 -32.89 -7.45 -16.48
CA ASP A 257 -34.10 -6.67 -16.72
C ASP A 257 -33.90 -5.22 -16.28
N ILE A 258 -33.32 -4.99 -15.09
CA ILE A 258 -32.98 -3.65 -14.59
C ILE A 258 -32.02 -2.93 -15.54
N ALA A 259 -30.92 -3.58 -15.93
CA ALA A 259 -29.93 -3.01 -16.85
C ALA A 259 -30.56 -2.63 -18.20
N SER A 260 -31.47 -3.48 -18.72
CA SER A 260 -32.22 -3.19 -19.95
C SER A 260 -33.10 -1.94 -19.80
N LEU A 261 -33.79 -1.79 -18.67
CA LEU A 261 -34.64 -0.63 -18.39
C LEU A 261 -33.80 0.64 -18.23
N GLN A 262 -32.66 0.57 -17.55
CA GLN A 262 -31.73 1.69 -17.41
C GLN A 262 -31.19 2.16 -18.77
N LYS A 263 -30.84 1.23 -19.66
CA LYS A 263 -30.43 1.57 -21.03
C LYS A 263 -31.54 2.31 -21.78
N ILE A 264 -32.77 1.84 -21.67
CA ILE A 264 -33.93 2.53 -22.27
C ILE A 264 -34.08 3.94 -21.69
N ILE A 265 -33.93 4.12 -20.37
CA ILE A 265 -34.02 5.43 -19.72
C ILE A 265 -32.96 6.39 -20.30
N LEU A 266 -31.69 5.97 -20.36
CA LEU A 266 -30.60 6.78 -20.91
C LEU A 266 -30.85 7.18 -22.37
N GLU A 267 -31.34 6.26 -23.20
CA GLU A 267 -31.71 6.54 -24.59
C GLU A 267 -32.85 7.57 -24.68
N LYS A 268 -33.84 7.47 -23.78
CA LYS A 268 -34.96 8.42 -23.72
C LYS A 268 -34.51 9.80 -23.24
N GLU A 269 -33.65 9.88 -22.23
CA GLU A 269 -33.10 11.15 -21.72
C GLU A 269 -32.27 11.86 -22.80
N ALA A 270 -31.41 11.14 -23.52
CA ALA A 270 -30.65 11.71 -24.63
C ALA A 270 -31.58 12.25 -25.74
N LYS A 271 -32.66 11.51 -26.04
CA LYS A 271 -33.67 11.96 -27.01
C LYS A 271 -34.44 13.19 -26.52
N ILE A 272 -34.83 13.24 -25.25
CA ILE A 272 -35.51 14.40 -24.65
C ILE A 272 -34.61 15.63 -24.76
N LYS A 273 -33.34 15.53 -24.35
CA LYS A 273 -32.39 16.64 -24.42
C LYS A 273 -32.20 17.16 -25.85
N LYS A 274 -32.19 16.27 -26.84
CA LYS A 274 -32.13 16.64 -28.26
C LYS A 274 -33.40 17.39 -28.70
N LEU A 275 -34.58 16.87 -28.36
CA LEU A 275 -35.86 17.50 -28.70
C LEU A 275 -36.03 18.87 -28.02
N GLU A 276 -35.64 19.01 -26.76
CA GLU A 276 -35.64 20.29 -26.04
C GLU A 276 -34.78 21.33 -26.76
N THR A 277 -33.60 20.92 -27.22
CA THR A 277 -32.69 21.77 -28.01
C THR A 277 -33.34 22.20 -29.34
N GLU A 278 -33.99 21.28 -30.05
CA GLU A 278 -34.69 21.58 -31.30
C GLU A 278 -35.87 22.54 -31.09
N VAL A 279 -36.67 22.33 -30.04
CA VAL A 279 -37.78 23.23 -29.67
C VAL A 279 -37.27 24.64 -29.39
N LEU A 280 -36.18 24.79 -28.63
CA LEU A 280 -35.57 26.10 -28.35
C LEU A 280 -35.11 26.81 -29.64
N VAL A 281 -34.54 26.07 -30.59
CA VAL A 281 -34.12 26.61 -31.90
C VAL A 281 -35.32 27.07 -32.72
N LEU A 282 -36.39 26.27 -32.77
CA LEU A 282 -37.62 26.59 -33.51
C LEU A 282 -38.35 27.80 -32.91
N GLN A 283 -38.43 27.90 -31.57
CA GLN A 283 -39.01 29.06 -30.89
C GLN A 283 -38.24 30.35 -31.18
N LYS A 284 -36.89 30.30 -31.23
CA LYS A 284 -36.06 31.45 -31.64
C LYS A 284 -36.29 31.86 -33.09
N ARG A 285 -36.45 30.89 -34.01
CA ARG A 285 -36.77 31.16 -35.42
C ARG A 285 -38.18 31.73 -35.62
N GLY A 286 -39.17 31.24 -34.88
CA GLY A 286 -40.53 31.74 -34.90
C GLY A 286 -40.66 33.18 -34.39
N LYS A 287 -39.90 33.55 -33.34
CA LYS A 287 -39.83 34.94 -32.85
C LYS A 287 -39.21 35.89 -33.88
N ARG A 288 -38.16 35.46 -34.60
CA ARG A 288 -37.56 36.26 -35.70
C ARG A 288 -38.50 36.48 -36.89
N LYS A 289 -39.33 35.50 -37.24
CA LYS A 289 -40.35 35.64 -38.32
C LYS A 289 -41.54 36.53 -37.97
N LYS A 290 -41.78 36.83 -36.69
CA LYS A 290 -42.88 37.73 -36.25
C LYS A 290 -42.43 39.19 -36.07
N GLN A 291 -41.14 39.48 -36.23
CA GLN A 291 -40.55 40.81 -36.02
C GLN A 291 -40.00 41.45 -37.31
N GLY A 292 -40.14 40.80 -38.46
CA GLY A 292 -39.88 41.36 -39.80
C GLY A 292 -41.14 41.28 -40.62
#